data_AF-A0A7C7L6D3-F1
#
_entry.id   AF-A0A7C7L6D3-F1
#
_cell.length_a   1.000
_cell.length_b   1.000
_cell.length_c   1.000
_cell.angle_alpha   90.00
_cell.angle_beta   90.00
_cell.angle_gamma   90.00
#
_symmetry.space_group_name_H-M   'P 1'
#
loop_
_entity.id
_entity.type
_entity.pdbx_description
1 polymer ?
#
loop_
_entity_poly.entity_id
_entity_poly.type
_entity_poly.pdbx_seq_one_letter_code
_entity_poly.pdbx_strand_id
1 'polypeptide(L)'
;LLEWLDEYGNSPKEVTNVEVQLEYFNTSSSKCILDVFKALEGIHKKGKTEMTIHWYYEEDDEDMLEAGGDYEAIVTVPFEKIAVEEE
;
A
#
# COMPACT_ATOMS: atom_id res chain seq x y z
N LEU A 1 11.23 -2.06 -8.63
CA LEU A 1 10.41 -1.47 -7.55
C LEU A 1 10.94 -1.85 -6.17
N LEU A 2 11.01 -3.15 -5.82
CA LEU A 2 11.51 -3.58 -4.51
C LEU A 2 12.95 -3.11 -4.21
N GLU A 3 13.84 -3.14 -5.21
CA GLU A 3 15.21 -2.61 -5.06
C GLU A 3 15.20 -1.10 -4.74
N TRP A 4 14.35 -0.33 -5.42
CA TRP A 4 14.20 1.10 -5.15
C TRP A 4 13.65 1.37 -3.73
N LEU A 5 12.71 0.55 -3.26
CA LEU A 5 12.19 0.66 -1.90
C LEU A 5 13.28 0.37 -0.85
N ASP A 6 14.13 -0.61 -1.11
CA ASP A 6 15.29 -0.89 -0.24
C ASP A 6 16.24 0.32 -0.18
N GLU A 7 16.56 0.90 -1.34
CA GLU A 7 17.39 2.11 -1.42
C GLU A 7 16.75 3.30 -0.70
N TYR A 8 15.47 3.56 -0.96
CA TYR A 8 14.69 4.61 -0.32
C TYR A 8 14.65 4.45 1.21
N GLY A 9 14.49 3.22 1.69
CA GLY A 9 14.45 2.88 3.12
C GLY A 9 15.73 3.17 3.90
N ASN A 10 16.85 3.46 3.23
CA ASN A 10 18.08 3.89 3.90
C ASN A 10 17.98 5.31 4.47
N SER A 11 17.32 6.21 3.73
CA SER A 11 17.13 7.62 4.09
C SER A 11 15.77 8.13 3.59
N PRO A 12 14.66 7.62 4.15
CA PRO A 12 13.33 8.04 3.74
C PRO A 12 13.06 9.50 4.12
N LYS A 13 11.99 10.07 3.57
CA LYS A 13 11.45 11.35 4.05
C LYS A 13 10.86 11.17 5.45
N GLU A 14 10.74 12.27 6.20
CA GLU A 14 10.12 12.26 7.52
C GLU A 14 8.68 11.73 7.48
N VAL A 15 7.92 12.13 6.45
CA VAL A 15 6.58 11.64 6.17
C VAL A 15 6.54 11.03 4.78
N THR A 16 5.94 9.85 4.65
CA THR A 16 5.82 9.09 3.41
C THR A 16 4.40 8.62 3.19
N ASN A 17 3.72 9.23 2.22
CA ASN A 17 2.42 8.78 1.75
C ASN A 17 2.63 7.86 0.54
N VAL A 18 2.04 6.67 0.59
CA VAL A 18 2.05 5.70 -0.50
C VAL A 18 0.64 5.63 -1.06
N GLU A 19 0.44 6.11 -2.28
CA GLU A 19 -0.86 6.11 -2.93
C GLU A 19 -0.97 4.92 -3.88
N VAL A 20 -2.01 4.11 -3.68
CA VAL A 20 -2.28 2.91 -4.45
C VAL A 20 -3.66 3.04 -5.07
N GLN A 21 -3.69 3.20 -6.38
CA GLN A 21 -4.91 3.28 -7.18
C GLN A 21 -4.77 2.29 -8.32
N LEU A 22 -5.59 1.24 -8.30
CA LEU A 22 -5.56 0.14 -9.27
C LEU A 22 -6.98 -0.06 -9.79
N GLU A 23 -7.14 -0.09 -11.11
CA GLU A 23 -8.43 -0.41 -11.74
C GLU A 23 -8.68 -1.93 -11.79
N TYR A 24 -7.61 -2.72 -11.82
CA TYR A 24 -7.69 -4.17 -11.86
C TYR A 24 -6.36 -4.81 -11.50
N PHE A 25 -6.40 -5.89 -10.72
CA PHE A 25 -5.28 -6.80 -10.56
C PHE A 25 -5.80 -8.24 -10.44
N ASN A 26 -4.95 -9.22 -10.79
CA ASN A 26 -5.31 -10.63 -10.72
C ASN A 26 -4.53 -11.36 -9.62
N THR A 27 -4.87 -12.63 -9.39
CA THR A 27 -4.24 -13.48 -8.37
C THR A 27 -2.71 -13.56 -8.48
N SER A 28 -2.15 -13.49 -9.70
CA SER A 28 -0.69 -13.50 -9.88
C SER A 28 -0.08 -12.18 -9.40
N SER A 29 -0.77 -11.06 -9.64
CA SER A 29 -0.33 -9.72 -9.19
C SER A 29 -0.44 -9.55 -7.68
N SER A 30 -1.39 -10.22 -7.02
CA SER A 30 -1.64 -10.07 -5.58
C SER A 30 -0.40 -10.35 -4.72
N LYS A 31 0.42 -11.32 -5.13
CA LYS A 31 1.69 -11.63 -4.46
C LYS A 31 2.69 -10.48 -4.58
N CYS A 32 2.84 -9.92 -5.78
CA CYS A 32 3.76 -8.81 -6.01
C CYS A 32 3.37 -7.56 -5.21
N ILE A 33 2.07 -7.26 -5.12
CA ILE A 33 1.54 -6.16 -4.31
C ILE A 33 1.82 -6.40 -2.83
N LEU A 34 1.59 -7.62 -2.34
CA LEU A 34 1.92 -7.99 -0.97
C LEU A 34 3.42 -7.83 -0.67
N ASP A 35 4.29 -8.26 -1.58
CA ASP A 35 5.74 -8.13 -1.43
C ASP A 35 6.15 -6.64 -1.31
N VAL A 36 5.50 -5.75 -2.07
CA VAL A 36 5.68 -4.29 -1.96
C VAL A 36 5.25 -3.78 -0.59
N PHE A 37 4.06 -4.15 -0.11
CA PHE A 37 3.58 -3.73 1.21
C PHE A 37 4.44 -4.27 2.35
N LYS A 38 4.99 -5.48 2.24
CA LYS A 38 5.95 -6.02 3.20
C LYS A 38 7.28 -5.29 3.19
N ALA A 39 7.75 -4.84 2.03
CA ALA A 39 8.94 -4.00 1.94
C ALA A 39 8.70 -2.64 2.64
N LEU A 40 7.56 -2.00 2.38
CA LEU A 40 7.15 -0.75 3.03
C LEU A 40 7.02 -0.92 4.55
N GLU A 41 6.44 -2.03 5.02
CA GLU A 41 6.38 -2.38 6.44
C GLU A 41 7.77 -2.48 7.07
N GLY A 42 8.73 -3.08 6.36
CA GLY A 42 10.12 -3.13 6.79
C GLY A 42 10.75 -1.74 6.95
N ILE A 43 10.38 -0.78 6.10
CA ILE A 43 10.84 0.62 6.18
C ILE A 43 10.17 1.34 7.36
N HIS A 44 8.85 1.21 7.50
CA HIS A 44 8.07 1.81 8.59
C HIS A 44 8.59 1.35 9.96
N LYS A 45 8.83 0.04 10.13
CA LYS A 45 9.35 -0.55 11.38
C LYS A 45 10.75 -0.06 11.79
N LYS A 46 11.53 0.53 10.88
CA LYS A 46 12.81 1.18 11.23
C LYS A 46 12.60 2.50 11.98
N GLY A 47 11.38 3.04 12.03
CA GLY A 47 11.02 4.25 12.77
C GLY A 47 11.66 5.54 12.23
N LYS A 48 12.12 5.53 10.97
CA LYS A 48 12.74 6.70 10.31
C LYS A 48 11.75 7.57 9.55
N THR A 49 10.51 7.11 9.40
CA THR A 49 9.47 7.77 8.61
C THR A 49 8.11 7.45 9.19
N GLU A 50 7.26 8.47 9.27
CA GLU A 50 5.82 8.32 9.48
C GLU A 50 5.20 7.95 8.13
N MET A 51 4.69 6.72 8.02
CA MET A 51 4.24 6.16 6.75
C MET A 51 2.79 5.76 6.81
N THR A 52 2.04 6.12 5.77
CA THR A 52 0.65 5.72 5.56
C THR A 52 0.47 5.23 4.13
N ILE A 53 -0.22 4.11 3.96
CA ILE A 53 -0.67 3.59 2.66
C ILE A 53 -2.11 4.06 2.45
N HIS A 54 -2.35 4.73 1.33
CA HIS A 54 -3.66 5.18 0.87
C HIS A 54 -4.12 4.26 -0.26
N TRP A 55 -5.14 3.46 0.00
CA TRP A 55 -5.76 2.55 -0.96
C TRP A 55 -7.02 3.16 -1.54
N TYR A 56 -6.93 3.59 -2.79
CA TYR A 56 -8.03 4.18 -3.53
C TYR A 56 -8.82 3.09 -4.25
N TYR A 57 -10.14 3.14 -4.11
CA TYR A 57 -11.07 2.23 -4.76
C TYR A 57 -12.33 2.99 -5.19
N GLU A 58 -13.00 2.54 -6.25
CA GLU A 58 -14.29 3.11 -6.69
C GLU A 58 -15.39 2.72 -5.69
N GLU A 59 -16.33 3.63 -5.40
CA GLU A 59 -17.35 3.41 -4.34
C GLU A 59 -18.21 2.16 -4.57
N ASP A 60 -18.43 1.77 -5.82
CA ASP A 60 -19.21 0.59 -6.22
C ASP A 60 -18.35 -0.67 -6.48
N ASP A 61 -17.03 -0.60 -6.31
CA ASP A 61 -16.12 -1.74 -6.42
C ASP A 61 -15.88 -2.39 -5.03
N GLU A 62 -16.83 -3.26 -4.65
CA GLU A 62 -16.75 -4.04 -3.40
C GLU A 62 -15.56 -5.00 -3.35
N ASP A 63 -15.14 -5.55 -4.50
CA ASP A 63 -14.01 -6.49 -4.59
C ASP A 63 -12.69 -5.77 -4.27
N MET A 64 -12.52 -4.54 -4.76
CA MET A 64 -11.36 -3.69 -4.46
C MET A 64 -11.33 -3.23 -3.00
N LEU A 65 -12.48 -2.96 -2.40
CA LEU A 65 -12.60 -2.66 -0.97
C LEU A 65 -12.20 -3.88 -0.11
N GLU A 66 -12.69 -5.06 -0.44
CA GLU A 66 -12.36 -6.30 0.27
C GLU A 66 -10.85 -6.57 0.18
N ALA A 67 -10.27 -6.47 -1.02
CA ALA A 67 -8.83 -6.68 -1.20
C ALA A 67 -7.97 -5.68 -0.40
N GLY A 68 -8.37 -4.41 -0.33
CA GLY A 68 -7.71 -3.42 0.52
C GLY A 68 -7.76 -3.83 2.00
N GLY A 69 -8.90 -4.36 2.45
CA GLY A 69 -9.09 -4.91 3.79
C GLY A 69 -8.21 -6.14 4.07
N ASP A 70 -8.05 -7.03 3.10
CA ASP A 70 -7.15 -8.19 3.21
C ASP A 70 -5.69 -7.75 3.39
N TYR A 71 -5.23 -6.76 2.62
CA TYR A 71 -3.87 -6.24 2.77
C TYR A 71 -3.67 -5.54 4.10
N GLU A 72 -4.61 -4.69 4.53
CA GLU A 72 -4.61 -4.02 5.83
C GLU A 72 -4.50 -5.04 6.98
N ALA A 73 -5.21 -6.17 6.92
CA ALA A 73 -5.15 -7.21 7.95
C ALA A 73 -3.79 -7.94 8.01
N ILE A 74 -3.00 -7.92 6.93
CA ILE A 74 -1.73 -8.65 6.82
C ILE A 74 -0.52 -7.80 7.22
N VAL A 75 -0.59 -6.47 7.06
CA VAL A 75 0.52 -5.55 7.34
C VAL A 75 0.22 -4.64 8.52
N THR A 76 1.29 -4.12 9.13
CA THR A 76 1.20 -3.27 10.33
C THR A 76 1.43 -1.79 10.06
N VAL A 77 1.66 -1.42 8.79
CA VAL A 77 1.74 -0.01 8.36
C VAL A 77 0.33 0.58 8.43
N PRO A 78 0.16 1.84 8.91
CA PRO A 78 -1.09 2.57 8.76
C PRO A 78 -1.63 2.47 7.33
N PHE A 79 -2.89 2.08 7.21
CA PHE A 79 -3.54 1.78 5.94
C PHE A 79 -4.91 2.47 5.94
N GLU A 80 -5.13 3.36 4.97
CA GLU A 80 -6.36 4.14 4.83
C GLU A 80 -7.01 3.78 3.50
N LYS A 81 -8.28 3.36 3.54
CA LYS A 81 -9.07 3.05 2.33
C LYS A 81 -9.93 4.25 1.98
N ILE A 82 -9.76 4.76 0.77
CA ILE A 82 -10.38 6.01 0.30
C ILE A 82 -11.25 5.69 -0.91
N ALA A 83 -12.56 5.89 -0.77
CA ALA A 83 -13.49 5.78 -1.90
C ALA A 83 -13.32 6.99 -2.82
N VAL A 84 -13.35 6.76 -4.13
CA VAL A 84 -13.36 7.81 -5.16
C VAL A 84 -14.63 7.69 -6.02
N GLU A 85 -15.14 8.83 -6.48
CA GLU A 85 -16.24 8.88 -7.45
C GLU A 85 -15.67 8.63 -8.87
N GLU A 86 -16.37 7.85 -9.71
CA GLU A 86 -16.04 7.72 -11.14
C GLU A 86 -16.11 9.12 -11.81
N GLU A 87 -15.08 9.49 -12.58
CA GLU A 87 -15.09 10.71 -13.42
C GLU A 87 -15.90 10.54 -14.72
#